data_AF-A0A929NPH2-F1
#
_entry.id   AF-A0A929NPH2-F1
#
_cell.length_a   1.000
_cell.length_b   1.000
_cell.length_c   1.000
_cell.angle_alpha   90.00
_cell.angle_beta   90.00
_cell.angle_gamma   90.00
#
_symmetry.space_group_name_H-M   'P 1'
#
loop_
_entity.id
_entity.type
_entity.pdbx_description
1 polymer ?
#
loop_
_entity_poly.entity_id
_entity_poly.type
_entity_poly.pdbx_seq_one_letter_code
_entity_poly.pdbx_strand_id
1 'polypeptide(L)'
;MRYISTRGEAPILEFDEVLLAGLATDGGLYIPETWPRFSADEIRAMRGLSYAELATRIMLPFLGGRIAEADFADLVRDAYSGFDHAATVPLKQLDDNLWLMELFHGPTLAFKDVALQLLGRLFDHVLTRRGERVTIVGATSGDTGSAAIEACRDREAIDIFILHPHGRVSDVQRRQMTTVPSANVYNIAIEGSFDDCQDLLKAMFAASNFRREMRLGAVNSINWARIMAQIVYYFRAALALGAPDRPVAFAVPTGNFGNVYAGYAAREMGLPVSQFVVGSNRNDILTRFIETGAMETRGV
;
A
#
# COMPACT_ATOMS: atom_id res chain seq x y z
N MET A 1 -8.34 13.19 12.57
CA MET A 1 -7.28 12.18 12.78
C MET A 1 -5.95 12.88 12.62
N ARG A 2 -5.01 12.66 13.53
CA ARG A 2 -3.65 13.23 13.47
C ARG A 2 -2.63 12.11 13.32
N TYR A 3 -1.50 12.45 12.72
CA TYR A 3 -0.41 11.51 12.45
C TYR A 3 0.90 12.02 13.04
N ILE A 4 1.62 11.10 13.69
CA ILE A 4 2.91 11.37 14.33
C ILE A 4 4.02 10.58 13.63
N SER A 5 5.24 11.09 13.67
CA SER A 5 6.41 10.34 13.21
C SER A 5 6.82 9.30 14.26
N THR A 6 7.23 8.12 13.83
CA THR A 6 7.85 7.10 14.67
C THR A 6 9.15 7.55 15.34
N ARG A 7 9.76 8.66 14.90
CA ARG A 7 10.96 9.25 15.52
C ARG A 7 10.67 10.48 16.40
N GLY A 8 9.43 10.97 16.39
CA GLY A 8 8.94 11.99 17.34
C GLY A 8 9.41 13.42 17.09
N GLU A 9 10.17 13.69 16.03
CA GLU A 9 10.78 15.01 15.78
C GLU A 9 10.22 15.73 14.54
N ALA A 10 9.33 15.07 13.77
CA ALA A 10 8.62 15.69 12.66
C ALA A 10 7.28 16.33 13.08
N PRO A 11 6.78 17.31 12.30
CA PRO A 11 5.47 17.91 12.53
C PRO A 11 4.35 16.86 12.55
N ILE A 12 3.36 17.10 13.41
CA ILE A 12 2.09 16.37 13.39
C ILE A 12 1.31 16.81 12.16
N LEU A 13 0.84 15.85 11.37
CA LEU A 13 0.15 16.10 10.10
C LEU A 13 -1.27 15.53 10.11
N GLU A 14 -2.12 16.05 9.24
CA GLU A 14 -3.41 15.47 8.89
C GLU A 14 -3.29 14.45 7.73
N PHE A 15 -4.36 13.73 7.40
CA PHE A 15 -4.30 12.62 6.43
C PHE A 15 -3.79 13.02 5.05
N ASP A 16 -4.32 14.10 4.48
CA ASP A 16 -3.96 14.58 3.14
C ASP A 16 -2.51 15.07 3.07
N GLU A 17 -1.98 15.60 4.18
CA GLU A 17 -0.56 15.96 4.29
C GLU A 17 0.34 14.73 4.39
N VAL A 18 -0.03 13.74 5.21
CA VAL A 18 0.71 12.46 5.30
C VAL A 18 0.71 11.72 3.97
N LEU A 19 -0.43 11.70 3.28
CA LEU A 19 -0.59 11.09 1.97
C LEU A 19 0.47 11.60 1.01
N LEU A 20 0.65 12.92 0.95
CA LEU A 20 1.60 13.57 0.02
C LEU A 20 3.04 13.57 0.53
N ALA A 21 3.27 13.65 1.84
CA ALA A 21 4.62 13.67 2.42
C ALA A 21 5.34 12.32 2.25
N GLY A 22 4.64 11.21 2.48
CA GLY A 22 5.18 9.85 2.42
C GLY A 22 6.13 9.52 3.58
N LEU A 23 7.29 10.17 3.66
CA LEU A 23 8.29 10.03 4.73
C LEU A 23 8.27 11.29 5.62
N ALA A 24 8.39 11.11 6.94
CA ALA A 24 8.48 12.23 7.86
C ALA A 24 9.82 12.99 7.71
N THR A 25 9.84 14.27 8.05
CA THR A 25 11.02 15.13 7.86
C THR A 25 12.22 14.74 8.74
N ASP A 26 11.98 13.99 9.81
CA ASP A 26 13.01 13.40 10.70
C ASP A 26 13.50 12.02 10.21
N GLY A 27 13.04 11.57 9.03
CA GLY A 27 13.32 10.26 8.47
C GLY A 27 12.53 9.12 9.12
N GLY A 28 11.56 9.42 9.99
CA GLY A 28 10.61 8.46 10.53
C GLY A 28 9.44 8.18 9.59
N LEU A 29 8.53 7.31 10.03
CA LEU A 29 7.30 6.96 9.31
C LEU A 29 6.10 7.59 10.00
N TYR A 30 5.13 8.07 9.24
CA TYR A 30 3.88 8.55 9.81
C TYR A 30 2.95 7.38 10.18
N ILE A 31 2.45 7.43 11.41
CA ILE A 31 1.44 6.51 11.96
C ILE A 31 0.32 7.31 12.61
N PRO A 32 -0.91 6.78 12.70
CA PRO A 32 -2.00 7.48 13.38
C PRO A 32 -1.64 7.64 14.85
N GLU A 33 -1.92 8.83 15.40
CA GLU A 33 -1.68 9.12 16.82
C GLU A 33 -2.52 8.20 17.73
N THR A 34 -3.69 7.78 17.25
CA THR A 34 -4.57 6.83 17.93
C THR A 34 -5.18 5.86 16.93
N TRP A 35 -5.38 4.61 17.35
CA TRP A 35 -6.07 3.61 16.53
C TRP A 35 -7.59 3.79 16.66
N PRO A 36 -8.32 4.00 15.55
CA PRO A 36 -9.78 3.85 15.54
C PRO A 36 -10.15 2.45 16.01
N ARG A 37 -11.20 2.30 16.81
CA ARG A 37 -11.64 0.99 17.31
C ARG A 37 -13.09 0.73 16.94
N PHE A 38 -13.37 -0.50 16.56
CA PHE A 38 -14.73 -1.00 16.36
C PHE A 38 -15.09 -1.97 17.47
N SER A 39 -16.31 -1.80 18.00
CA SER A 39 -16.91 -2.78 18.91
C SER A 39 -17.22 -4.10 18.19
N ALA A 40 -17.44 -5.17 18.95
CA ALA A 40 -17.85 -6.45 18.37
C ALA A 40 -19.15 -6.32 17.55
N ASP A 41 -20.11 -5.51 18.01
CA ASP A 41 -21.36 -5.31 17.27
C ASP A 41 -21.16 -4.53 15.97
N GLU A 42 -20.27 -3.53 15.95
CA GLU A 42 -19.89 -2.85 14.71
C GLU A 42 -19.20 -3.80 13.73
N ILE A 43 -18.30 -4.67 14.20
CA ILE A 43 -17.65 -5.68 13.34
C ILE A 43 -18.70 -6.67 12.82
N ARG A 44 -19.65 -7.13 13.64
CA ARG A 44 -20.75 -7.99 13.17
C ARG A 44 -21.60 -7.30 12.10
N ALA A 45 -21.87 -6.01 12.25
CA ALA A 45 -22.63 -5.22 11.28
C ALA A 45 -21.90 -5.04 9.93
N MET A 46 -20.59 -5.28 9.87
CA MET A 46 -19.83 -5.27 8.61
C MET A 46 -19.96 -6.57 7.80
N ARG A 47 -20.61 -7.61 8.34
CA ARG A 47 -20.87 -8.85 7.60
C ARG A 47 -21.80 -8.57 6.42
N GLY A 48 -21.46 -9.14 5.27
CA GLY A 48 -22.25 -9.01 4.04
C GLY A 48 -21.98 -7.75 3.21
N LEU A 49 -21.21 -6.79 3.74
CA LEU A 49 -20.77 -5.62 2.95
C LEU A 49 -19.95 -6.06 1.73
N SER A 50 -20.13 -5.35 0.62
CA SER A 50 -19.21 -5.42 -0.52
C SER A 50 -17.80 -5.00 -0.08
N TYR A 51 -16.78 -5.35 -0.86
CA TYR A 51 -15.41 -4.97 -0.52
C TYR A 51 -15.23 -3.44 -0.47
N ALA A 52 -15.86 -2.71 -1.40
CA ALA A 52 -15.82 -1.26 -1.43
C ALA A 52 -16.50 -0.64 -0.19
N GLU A 53 -17.70 -1.10 0.21
CA GLU A 53 -18.38 -0.60 1.40
C GLU A 53 -17.57 -0.89 2.68
N LEU A 54 -17.02 -2.11 2.79
CA LEU A 54 -16.15 -2.49 3.90
C LEU A 54 -14.89 -1.61 3.96
N ALA A 55 -14.27 -1.39 2.81
CA ALA A 55 -13.10 -0.54 2.66
C ALA A 55 -13.39 0.90 3.10
N THR A 56 -14.50 1.49 2.64
CA THR A 56 -14.95 2.82 3.07
C THR A 56 -15.14 2.85 4.58
N ARG A 57 -15.89 1.91 5.16
CA ARG A 57 -16.18 1.88 6.61
C ARG A 57 -14.92 1.78 7.47
N ILE A 58 -13.96 0.94 7.09
CA ILE A 58 -12.71 0.72 7.83
C ILE A 58 -11.76 1.92 7.72
N MET A 59 -11.67 2.52 6.54
CA MET A 59 -10.68 3.57 6.28
C MET A 59 -11.16 4.98 6.64
N LEU A 60 -12.49 5.24 6.63
CA LEU A 60 -13.07 6.56 6.87
C LEU A 60 -12.56 7.23 8.17
N PRO A 61 -12.42 6.53 9.32
CA PRO A 61 -11.91 7.16 10.55
C PRO A 61 -10.46 7.68 10.42
N PHE A 62 -9.64 7.08 9.57
CA PHE A 62 -8.26 7.51 9.35
C PHE A 62 -8.17 8.81 8.54
N LEU A 63 -9.17 9.12 7.72
CA LEU A 63 -9.20 10.34 6.92
C LEU A 63 -9.42 11.59 7.77
N GLY A 64 -10.06 11.46 8.93
CA GLY A 64 -10.26 12.59 9.84
C GLY A 64 -11.07 13.76 9.24
N GLY A 65 -11.94 13.49 8.26
CA GLY A 65 -12.73 14.52 7.58
C GLY A 65 -12.00 15.30 6.48
N ARG A 66 -10.75 14.93 6.16
CA ARG A 66 -9.95 15.59 5.11
C ARG A 66 -10.46 15.32 3.69
N ILE A 67 -11.23 14.25 3.52
CA ILE A 67 -11.96 13.91 2.30
C ILE A 67 -13.40 13.63 2.74
N ALA A 68 -14.38 14.19 2.03
CA ALA A 68 -15.79 13.95 2.34
C ALA A 68 -16.12 12.47 2.13
N GLU A 69 -17.01 11.91 2.95
CA GLU A 69 -17.34 10.48 2.91
C GLU A 69 -17.87 10.04 1.55
N ALA A 70 -18.74 10.84 0.93
CA ALA A 70 -19.27 10.55 -0.40
C ALA A 70 -18.16 10.48 -1.46
N ASP A 71 -17.28 11.49 -1.48
CA ASP A 71 -16.12 11.52 -2.39
C ASP A 71 -15.22 10.30 -2.17
N PHE A 72 -14.94 9.96 -0.91
CA PHE A 72 -14.10 8.82 -0.58
C PHE A 72 -14.75 7.49 -0.98
N ALA A 73 -16.04 7.32 -0.76
CA ALA A 73 -16.78 6.13 -1.16
C ALA A 73 -16.74 5.93 -2.68
N ASP A 74 -16.85 7.01 -3.46
CA ASP A 74 -16.73 6.94 -4.92
C ASP A 74 -15.31 6.58 -5.37
N LEU A 75 -14.27 7.18 -4.77
CA LEU A 75 -12.87 6.82 -5.05
C LEU A 75 -12.57 5.35 -4.74
N VAL A 76 -13.11 4.84 -3.63
CA VAL A 76 -12.96 3.44 -3.21
C VAL A 76 -13.69 2.49 -4.16
N ARG A 77 -14.91 2.84 -4.59
CA ARG A 77 -15.68 2.04 -5.54
C ARG A 77 -14.97 1.95 -6.89
N ASP A 78 -14.48 3.09 -7.39
CA ASP A 78 -13.70 3.15 -8.63
C ASP A 78 -12.41 2.32 -8.49
N ALA A 79 -11.66 2.47 -7.39
CA ALA A 79 -10.40 1.74 -7.14
C ALA A 79 -10.53 0.22 -7.28
N TYR A 80 -11.62 -0.34 -6.77
CA TYR A 80 -11.81 -1.79 -6.74
C TYR A 80 -12.70 -2.32 -7.87
N SER A 81 -13.25 -1.45 -8.72
CA SER A 81 -14.06 -1.85 -9.88
C SER A 81 -13.27 -2.58 -10.96
N GLY A 82 -11.96 -2.31 -11.07
CA GLY A 82 -11.06 -2.93 -12.04
C GLY A 82 -10.48 -4.29 -11.63
N PHE A 83 -10.95 -4.87 -10.53
CA PHE A 83 -10.52 -6.20 -10.09
C PHE A 83 -11.36 -7.28 -10.79
N ASP A 84 -10.71 -8.30 -11.33
CA ASP A 84 -11.32 -9.40 -12.10
C ASP A 84 -11.94 -10.48 -11.19
N HIS A 85 -12.54 -10.06 -10.08
CA HIS A 85 -13.28 -10.94 -9.19
C HIS A 85 -14.33 -10.15 -8.40
N ALA A 86 -15.59 -10.62 -8.37
CA ALA A 86 -16.70 -9.91 -7.71
C ALA A 86 -16.49 -9.67 -6.21
N ALA A 87 -15.73 -10.55 -5.55
CA ALA A 87 -15.35 -10.39 -4.13
C ALA A 87 -14.12 -9.48 -3.91
N THR A 88 -13.46 -9.01 -4.98
CA THR A 88 -12.17 -8.30 -5.04
C THR A 88 -10.98 -9.14 -4.53
N VAL A 89 -11.09 -9.70 -3.32
CA VAL A 89 -10.08 -10.52 -2.65
C VAL A 89 -10.71 -11.79 -2.07
N PRO A 90 -11.02 -12.81 -2.89
CA PRO A 90 -11.69 -14.02 -2.43
C PRO A 90 -10.82 -14.86 -1.50
N LEU A 91 -11.50 -15.70 -0.70
CA LEU A 91 -10.86 -16.77 0.04
C LEU A 91 -11.07 -18.09 -0.70
N LYS A 92 -10.01 -18.88 -0.80
CA LYS A 92 -10.02 -20.24 -1.32
C LYS A 92 -9.64 -21.21 -0.22
N GLN A 93 -10.54 -22.15 0.12
CA GLN A 93 -10.22 -23.19 1.08
C GLN A 93 -9.19 -24.14 0.48
N LEU A 94 -8.14 -24.43 1.24
CA LEU A 94 -7.09 -25.38 0.87
C LEU A 94 -7.15 -26.66 1.71
N ASP A 95 -7.63 -26.55 2.96
CA ASP A 95 -7.78 -27.65 3.91
C ASP A 95 -8.85 -27.31 4.96
N ASP A 96 -9.13 -28.21 5.90
CA ASP A 96 -10.17 -28.10 6.93
C ASP A 96 -10.12 -26.76 7.69
N ASN A 97 -8.92 -26.26 8.01
CA ASN A 97 -8.71 -24.99 8.69
C ASN A 97 -7.60 -24.14 8.04
N LEU A 98 -7.45 -24.28 6.72
CA LEU A 98 -6.45 -23.54 5.93
C LEU A 98 -7.11 -22.87 4.73
N TRP A 99 -6.89 -21.57 4.60
CA TRP A 99 -7.45 -20.74 3.56
C TRP A 99 -6.36 -19.89 2.91
N LEU A 100 -6.42 -19.80 1.59
CA LEU A 100 -5.64 -18.84 0.81
C LEU A 100 -6.47 -17.58 0.58
N MET A 101 -5.91 -16.43 0.92
CA MET A 101 -6.46 -15.15 0.51
C MET A 101 -5.85 -14.72 -0.83
N GLU A 102 -6.68 -14.73 -1.87
CA GLU A 102 -6.24 -14.37 -3.22
C GLU A 102 -6.23 -12.85 -3.37
N LEU A 103 -5.05 -12.25 -3.30
CA LEU A 103 -4.84 -10.81 -3.44
C LEU A 103 -4.37 -10.40 -4.85
N PHE A 104 -4.50 -11.29 -5.83
CA PHE A 104 -3.90 -11.15 -7.17
C PHE A 104 -4.95 -10.95 -8.29
N HIS A 105 -6.19 -10.59 -7.95
CA HIS A 105 -7.24 -10.31 -8.95
C HIS A 105 -7.25 -8.84 -9.41
N GLY A 106 -6.26 -8.06 -8.99
CA GLY A 106 -6.05 -6.70 -9.50
C GLY A 106 -5.43 -6.69 -10.89
N PRO A 107 -5.35 -5.50 -11.52
CA PRO A 107 -4.96 -5.37 -12.93
C PRO A 107 -3.52 -5.79 -13.22
N THR A 108 -2.67 -5.93 -12.20
CA THR A 108 -1.26 -6.36 -12.38
C THR A 108 -0.96 -7.72 -11.78
N LEU A 109 -1.99 -8.41 -11.29
CA LEU A 109 -1.92 -9.77 -10.74
C LEU A 109 -1.08 -9.87 -9.46
N ALA A 110 -1.00 -8.78 -8.69
CA ALA A 110 -0.22 -8.73 -7.45
C ALA A 110 -0.96 -7.99 -6.32
N PHE A 111 -0.71 -8.40 -5.08
CA PHE A 111 -1.35 -7.81 -3.88
C PHE A 111 -1.13 -6.30 -3.71
N LYS A 112 -0.12 -5.74 -4.38
CA LYS A 112 0.15 -4.30 -4.36
C LYS A 112 -0.99 -3.49 -5.00
N ASP A 113 -1.74 -4.09 -5.93
CA ASP A 113 -2.89 -3.47 -6.57
C ASP A 113 -3.92 -3.00 -5.55
N VAL A 114 -4.18 -3.79 -4.49
CA VAL A 114 -5.19 -3.46 -3.47
C VAL A 114 -4.90 -2.10 -2.83
N ALA A 115 -3.63 -1.79 -2.58
CA ALA A 115 -3.24 -0.51 -2.01
C ALA A 115 -3.06 0.58 -3.06
N LEU A 116 -2.37 0.27 -4.16
CA LEU A 116 -1.92 1.27 -5.12
C LEU A 116 -3.06 1.83 -5.95
N GLN A 117 -4.06 1.02 -6.33
CA GLN A 117 -5.22 1.49 -7.09
C GLN A 117 -5.99 2.60 -6.37
N LEU A 118 -6.13 2.48 -5.04
CA LEU A 118 -6.72 3.52 -4.23
C LEU A 118 -5.76 4.71 -4.03
N LEU A 119 -4.47 4.43 -3.82
CA LEU A 119 -3.46 5.47 -3.59
C LEU A 119 -3.38 6.48 -4.74
N GLY A 120 -3.33 6.00 -6.00
CA GLY A 120 -3.25 6.88 -7.17
C GLY A 120 -4.45 7.83 -7.27
N ARG A 121 -5.65 7.32 -6.98
CA ARG A 121 -6.90 8.09 -6.93
C ARG A 121 -6.91 9.12 -5.80
N LEU A 122 -6.42 8.75 -4.62
CA LEU A 122 -6.31 9.67 -3.48
C LEU A 122 -5.33 10.79 -3.76
N PHE A 123 -4.17 10.48 -4.34
CA PHE A 123 -3.19 11.48 -4.76
C PHE A 123 -3.81 12.46 -5.76
N ASP A 124 -4.41 11.94 -6.82
CA ASP A 124 -5.03 12.73 -7.88
C ASP A 124 -6.13 13.65 -7.34
N HIS A 125 -7.00 13.11 -6.46
CA HIS A 125 -8.06 13.87 -5.82
C HIS A 125 -7.53 15.03 -4.97
N VAL A 126 -6.56 14.76 -4.10
CA VAL A 126 -6.01 15.77 -3.17
C VAL A 126 -5.22 16.83 -3.93
N LEU A 127 -4.39 16.42 -4.90
CA LEU A 127 -3.57 17.36 -5.69
C LEU A 127 -4.42 18.23 -6.60
N THR A 128 -5.42 17.66 -7.27
CA THR A 128 -6.33 18.43 -8.15
C THR A 128 -7.09 19.49 -7.36
N ARG A 129 -7.59 19.16 -6.15
CA ARG A 129 -8.24 20.16 -5.26
C ARG A 129 -7.30 21.27 -4.82
N ARG A 130 -5.99 21.00 -4.71
CA ARG A 130 -4.97 21.98 -4.37
C ARG A 130 -4.48 22.78 -5.57
N GLY A 131 -4.87 22.43 -6.80
CA GLY A 131 -4.28 22.99 -8.02
C GLY A 131 -2.81 22.62 -8.19
N GLU A 132 -2.40 21.48 -7.63
CA GLU A 132 -1.02 20.99 -7.61
C GLU A 132 -0.84 19.77 -8.52
N ARG A 133 0.43 19.44 -8.79
CA ARG A 133 0.84 18.26 -9.57
C ARG A 133 2.05 17.62 -8.90
N VAL A 134 2.23 16.32 -9.11
CA VAL A 134 3.38 15.56 -8.61
C VAL A 134 4.05 14.77 -9.73
N THR A 135 5.37 14.67 -9.66
CA THR A 135 6.16 13.76 -10.49
C THR A 135 6.56 12.55 -9.65
N ILE A 136 5.92 11.42 -9.87
CA ILE A 136 6.22 10.18 -9.17
C ILE A 136 7.41 9.50 -9.85
N VAL A 137 8.48 9.26 -9.09
CA VAL A 137 9.64 8.51 -9.59
C VAL A 137 9.85 7.26 -8.75
N GLY A 138 10.03 6.13 -9.41
CA GLY A 138 10.24 4.84 -8.74
C GLY A 138 11.25 3.97 -9.47
N ALA A 139 11.93 3.11 -8.71
CA ALA A 139 12.77 2.04 -9.25
C ALA A 139 12.11 0.69 -8.96
N THR A 140 12.12 -0.24 -9.91
CA THR A 140 11.48 -1.56 -9.76
C THR A 140 12.31 -2.69 -10.37
N SER A 141 12.15 -3.88 -9.81
CA SER A 141 12.56 -5.15 -10.42
C SER A 141 11.42 -5.85 -11.19
N GLY A 142 10.22 -5.26 -11.22
CA GLY A 142 9.05 -5.80 -11.92
C GLY A 142 7.73 -5.32 -11.29
N ASP A 143 7.07 -6.18 -10.52
CA ASP A 143 5.66 -6.04 -10.08
C ASP A 143 5.29 -4.69 -9.47
N THR A 144 6.16 -4.10 -8.65
CA THR A 144 5.88 -2.82 -7.98
C THR A 144 5.71 -1.68 -8.99
N GLY A 145 6.42 -1.74 -10.11
CA GLY A 145 6.34 -0.74 -11.17
C GLY A 145 5.05 -0.88 -11.95
N SER A 146 4.66 -2.09 -12.32
CA SER A 146 3.36 -2.37 -12.95
C SER A 146 2.21 -1.79 -12.13
N ALA A 147 2.15 -2.13 -10.84
CA ALA A 147 1.06 -1.71 -9.97
C ALA A 147 1.05 -0.18 -9.74
N ALA A 148 2.22 0.46 -9.69
CA ALA A 148 2.32 1.91 -9.56
C ALA A 148 1.91 2.63 -10.86
N ILE A 149 2.32 2.13 -12.02
CA ILE A 149 1.91 2.65 -13.33
C ILE A 149 0.41 2.55 -13.48
N GLU A 150 -0.18 1.39 -13.22
CA GLU A 150 -1.62 1.19 -13.38
C GLU A 150 -2.44 2.02 -12.38
N ALA A 151 -1.87 2.36 -11.23
CA ALA A 151 -2.52 3.28 -10.29
C ALA A 151 -2.49 4.75 -10.75
N CYS A 152 -1.40 5.15 -11.43
CA CYS A 152 -1.12 6.54 -11.77
C CYS A 152 -1.48 6.90 -13.21
N ARG A 153 -1.69 5.91 -14.09
CA ARG A 153 -2.11 6.16 -15.48
C ARG A 153 -3.38 6.99 -15.53
N ASP A 154 -3.43 7.89 -16.51
CA ASP A 154 -4.60 8.71 -16.82
C ASP A 154 -5.07 9.61 -15.65
N ARG A 155 -4.23 9.80 -14.62
CA ARG A 155 -4.47 10.72 -13.51
C ARG A 155 -4.03 12.12 -13.89
N GLU A 156 -4.91 13.09 -13.67
CA GLU A 156 -4.68 14.46 -14.12
C GLU A 156 -3.46 15.04 -13.44
N ALA A 157 -3.35 14.93 -12.11
CA ALA A 157 -2.33 15.61 -11.32
C ALA A 157 -1.00 14.84 -11.17
N ILE A 158 -0.82 13.72 -11.89
CA ILE A 158 0.32 12.81 -11.71
C ILE A 158 1.04 12.56 -13.03
N ASP A 159 2.35 12.73 -13.04
CA ASP A 159 3.26 12.15 -14.03
C ASP A 159 4.08 11.04 -13.35
N ILE A 160 4.24 9.87 -13.98
CA ILE A 160 4.97 8.74 -13.38
C ILE A 160 6.15 8.29 -14.24
N PHE A 161 7.32 8.19 -13.61
CA PHE A 161 8.57 7.74 -14.20
C PHE A 161 9.07 6.49 -13.47
N ILE A 162 9.07 5.34 -14.15
CA ILE A 162 9.55 4.07 -13.58
C ILE A 162 10.86 3.65 -14.24
N LEU A 163 11.91 3.60 -13.41
CA LEU A 163 13.23 3.07 -13.73
C LEU A 163 13.21 1.55 -13.52
N HIS A 164 13.64 0.79 -14.53
CA HIS A 164 13.82 -0.65 -14.41
C HIS A 164 15.08 -1.10 -15.15
N PRO A 165 15.77 -2.16 -14.69
CA PRO A 165 16.99 -2.61 -15.33
C PRO A 165 16.69 -3.29 -16.68
N HIS A 166 17.32 -2.79 -17.74
CA HIS A 166 17.18 -3.29 -19.10
C HIS A 166 17.55 -4.78 -19.18
N GLY A 167 16.63 -5.59 -19.72
CA GLY A 167 16.84 -7.04 -19.89
C GLY A 167 16.87 -7.86 -18.60
N ARG A 168 16.55 -7.28 -17.43
CA ARG A 168 16.58 -7.97 -16.13
C ARG A 168 15.22 -8.04 -15.41
N VAL A 169 14.15 -7.71 -16.11
CA VAL A 169 12.75 -7.86 -15.66
C VAL A 169 12.08 -8.95 -16.48
N SER A 170 11.19 -9.75 -15.88
CA SER A 170 10.47 -10.78 -16.63
C SER A 170 9.63 -10.16 -17.76
N ASP A 171 9.42 -10.90 -18.85
CA ASP A 171 8.69 -10.39 -20.00
C ASP A 171 7.26 -9.96 -19.67
N VAL A 172 6.57 -10.68 -18.77
CA VAL A 172 5.21 -10.35 -18.34
C VAL A 172 5.20 -9.00 -17.63
N GLN A 173 6.06 -8.82 -16.62
CA GLN A 173 6.18 -7.56 -15.87
C GLN A 173 6.62 -6.41 -16.76
N ARG A 174 7.61 -6.63 -17.64
CA ARG A 174 8.06 -5.61 -18.59
C ARG A 174 6.92 -5.15 -19.49
N ARG A 175 6.13 -6.08 -20.05
CA ARG A 175 4.97 -5.73 -20.89
C ARG A 175 3.93 -4.94 -20.11
N GLN A 176 3.55 -5.40 -18.90
CA GLN A 176 2.63 -4.65 -18.03
C GLN A 176 3.07 -3.20 -17.81
N MET A 177 4.38 -2.93 -17.73
CA MET A 177 4.88 -1.57 -17.55
C MET A 177 5.05 -0.76 -18.84
N THR A 178 5.34 -1.40 -19.98
CA THR A 178 5.79 -0.72 -21.22
C THR A 178 4.72 -0.63 -22.30
N THR A 179 3.59 -1.32 -22.14
CA THR A 179 2.49 -1.32 -23.13
C THR A 179 1.27 -0.50 -22.68
N VAL A 180 1.43 0.36 -21.68
CA VAL A 180 0.36 1.24 -21.17
C VAL A 180 0.25 2.47 -22.06
N PRO A 181 -0.87 2.70 -22.78
CA PRO A 181 -0.99 3.77 -23.77
C PRO A 181 -1.44 5.10 -23.12
N SER A 182 -0.80 5.50 -22.02
CA SER A 182 -1.16 6.70 -21.25
C SER A 182 -0.06 7.75 -21.35
N ALA A 183 -0.44 8.99 -21.66
CA ALA A 183 0.51 10.08 -21.94
C ALA A 183 1.32 10.53 -20.71
N ASN A 184 0.83 10.25 -19.50
CA ASN A 184 1.48 10.60 -18.24
C ASN A 184 2.39 9.48 -17.68
N VAL A 185 2.57 8.38 -18.43
CA VAL A 185 3.37 7.22 -18.03
C VAL A 185 4.68 7.18 -18.81
N TYR A 186 5.80 7.19 -18.09
CA TYR A 186 7.14 7.16 -18.63
C TYR A 186 7.89 5.96 -18.07
N ASN A 187 8.24 5.04 -18.95
CA ASN A 187 9.00 3.85 -18.59
C ASN A 187 10.44 3.97 -19.09
N ILE A 188 11.41 3.89 -18.18
CA ILE A 188 12.83 4.11 -18.46
C ILE A 188 13.60 2.82 -18.19
N ALA A 189 14.10 2.19 -19.25
CA ALA A 189 14.99 1.05 -19.16
C ALA A 189 16.42 1.54 -18.91
N ILE A 190 16.99 1.20 -17.76
CA ILE A 190 18.34 1.58 -17.34
C ILE A 190 19.31 0.46 -17.76
N GLU A 191 20.36 0.81 -18.51
CA GLU A 191 21.45 -0.10 -18.81
C GLU A 191 22.31 -0.34 -17.56
N GLY A 192 21.83 -1.22 -16.68
CA GLY A 192 22.45 -1.50 -15.39
C GLY A 192 21.70 -2.55 -14.58
N SER A 193 22.01 -2.61 -13.30
CA SER A 193 21.36 -3.44 -12.29
C SER A 193 20.13 -2.74 -11.67
N PHE A 194 19.38 -3.47 -10.85
CA PHE A 194 18.34 -2.86 -10.03
C PHE A 194 18.92 -1.87 -9.01
N ASP A 195 20.11 -2.17 -8.47
CA ASP A 195 20.79 -1.29 -7.52
C ASP A 195 21.15 0.06 -8.16
N ASP A 196 21.60 0.05 -9.42
CA ASP A 196 21.84 1.29 -10.19
C ASP A 196 20.55 2.12 -10.33
N CYS A 197 19.39 1.47 -10.57
CA CYS A 197 18.10 2.17 -10.60
C CYS A 197 17.76 2.79 -9.25
N GLN A 198 18.04 2.08 -8.14
CA GLN A 198 17.82 2.59 -6.79
C GLN A 198 18.77 3.75 -6.45
N ASP A 199 20.01 3.71 -6.90
CA ASP A 199 20.99 4.75 -6.64
C ASP A 199 20.69 6.03 -7.43
N LEU A 200 20.23 5.91 -8.68
CA LEU A 200 19.69 7.04 -9.45
C LEU A 200 18.49 7.66 -8.74
N LEU A 201 17.57 6.84 -8.24
CA LEU A 201 16.43 7.30 -7.46
C LEU A 201 16.89 8.08 -6.21
N LYS A 202 17.79 7.53 -5.41
CA LYS A 202 18.34 8.20 -4.23
C LYS A 202 19.02 9.52 -4.59
N ALA A 203 19.79 9.56 -5.67
CA ALA A 203 20.46 10.78 -6.14
C ALA A 203 19.46 11.89 -6.49
N MET A 204 18.38 11.56 -7.22
CA MET A 204 17.31 12.53 -7.54
C MET A 204 16.63 13.08 -6.28
N PHE A 205 16.37 12.23 -5.28
CA PHE A 205 15.74 12.66 -4.02
C PHE A 205 16.67 13.44 -3.09
N ALA A 206 17.98 13.19 -3.15
CA ALA A 206 18.99 13.94 -2.40
C ALA A 206 19.26 15.33 -3.00
N ALA A 207 19.04 15.51 -4.30
CA ALA A 207 19.17 16.80 -4.99
C ALA A 207 17.96 17.72 -4.71
N SER A 208 17.99 18.43 -3.57
CA SER A 208 16.85 19.23 -3.06
C SER A 208 16.27 20.23 -4.07
N ASN A 209 17.12 20.92 -4.85
CA ASN A 209 16.67 21.86 -5.88
C ASN A 209 15.88 21.15 -6.99
N PHE A 210 16.44 20.06 -7.53
CA PHE A 210 15.78 19.25 -8.55
C PHE A 210 14.48 18.64 -8.04
N ARG A 211 14.50 18.09 -6.82
CA ARG A 211 13.31 17.53 -6.15
C ARG A 211 12.18 18.55 -6.07
N ARG A 212 12.47 19.80 -5.69
CA ARG A 212 11.46 20.87 -5.57
C ARG A 212 10.98 21.34 -6.94
N GLU A 213 11.90 21.58 -7.87
CA GLU A 213 11.59 22.05 -9.22
C GLU A 213 10.68 21.07 -9.96
N MET A 214 11.02 19.78 -9.92
CA MET A 214 10.26 18.70 -10.56
C MET A 214 9.09 18.20 -9.71
N ARG A 215 8.91 18.73 -8.50
CA ARG A 215 7.86 18.28 -7.55
C ARG A 215 7.89 16.77 -7.35
N LEU A 216 9.08 16.21 -7.08
CA LEU A 216 9.25 14.77 -6.99
C LEU A 216 8.52 14.21 -5.76
N GLY A 217 7.66 13.24 -6.02
CA GLY A 217 7.01 12.38 -5.04
C GLY A 217 7.47 10.93 -5.21
N ALA A 218 7.39 10.15 -4.13
CA ALA A 218 7.67 8.72 -4.16
C ALA A 218 6.42 7.93 -3.79
N VAL A 219 6.05 6.96 -4.62
CA VAL A 219 5.06 5.92 -4.28
C VAL A 219 5.82 4.73 -3.69
N ASN A 220 6.31 4.90 -2.47
CA ASN A 220 7.13 3.91 -1.78
C ASN A 220 6.29 3.03 -0.85
N SER A 221 6.88 1.93 -0.34
CA SER A 221 6.17 0.95 0.51
C SER A 221 5.85 1.44 1.92
N ILE A 222 6.32 2.63 2.27
CA ILE A 222 6.18 3.22 3.60
C ILE A 222 5.03 4.24 3.70
N ASN A 223 4.41 4.62 2.57
CA ASN A 223 3.29 5.55 2.57
C ASN A 223 2.12 4.98 3.38
N TRP A 224 1.63 5.76 4.35
CA TRP A 224 0.57 5.34 5.27
C TRP A 224 -0.70 4.86 4.55
N ALA A 225 -1.13 5.54 3.48
CA ALA A 225 -2.36 5.18 2.78
C ALA A 225 -2.26 3.78 2.14
N ARG A 226 -1.06 3.30 1.82
CA ARG A 226 -0.87 1.91 1.38
C ARG A 226 -1.14 0.90 2.48
N ILE A 227 -0.62 1.16 3.68
CA ILE A 227 -0.84 0.30 4.85
C ILE A 227 -2.32 0.34 5.23
N MET A 228 -2.92 1.53 5.26
CA MET A 228 -4.34 1.73 5.56
C MET A 228 -5.24 0.89 4.65
N ALA A 229 -5.01 0.91 3.33
CA ALA A 229 -5.79 0.11 2.38
C ALA A 229 -5.64 -1.41 2.59
N GLN A 230 -4.48 -1.85 3.09
CA GLN A 230 -4.20 -3.26 3.36
C GLN A 230 -4.94 -3.79 4.60
N ILE A 231 -5.35 -2.93 5.53
CA ILE A 231 -6.12 -3.32 6.73
C ILE A 231 -7.43 -4.02 6.32
N VAL A 232 -8.05 -3.55 5.24
CA VAL A 232 -9.39 -3.96 4.80
C VAL A 232 -9.48 -5.46 4.55
N TYR A 233 -8.47 -6.05 3.90
CA TYR A 233 -8.53 -7.47 3.57
C TYR A 233 -8.36 -8.38 4.79
N TYR A 234 -7.73 -7.92 5.87
CA TYR A 234 -7.73 -8.65 7.13
C TYR A 234 -9.13 -8.74 7.73
N PHE A 235 -9.86 -7.62 7.76
CA PHE A 235 -11.26 -7.63 8.16
C PHE A 235 -12.10 -8.49 7.22
N ARG A 236 -11.92 -8.37 5.89
CA ARG A 236 -12.66 -9.17 4.90
C ARG A 236 -12.49 -10.67 5.14
N ALA A 237 -11.26 -11.13 5.30
CA ALA A 237 -10.96 -12.53 5.55
C ALA A 237 -11.52 -12.99 6.89
N ALA A 238 -11.30 -12.22 7.95
CA ALA A 238 -11.75 -12.57 9.28
C ALA A 238 -13.29 -12.60 9.39
N LEU A 239 -13.99 -11.64 8.79
CA LEU A 239 -15.46 -11.61 8.72
C LEU A 239 -16.03 -12.83 7.99
N ALA A 240 -15.44 -13.19 6.84
CA ALA A 240 -15.81 -14.39 6.09
C ALA A 240 -15.57 -15.67 6.92
N LEU A 241 -14.57 -15.63 7.79
CA LEU A 241 -14.26 -16.69 8.73
C LEU A 241 -14.85 -16.42 10.12
N GLY A 242 -15.96 -15.70 10.28
CA GLY A 242 -16.73 -15.68 11.54
C GLY A 242 -16.29 -14.69 12.62
N ALA A 243 -15.37 -13.77 12.32
CA ALA A 243 -15.11 -12.64 13.21
C ALA A 243 -16.39 -11.79 13.43
N PRO A 244 -16.57 -11.19 14.62
CA PRO A 244 -15.65 -11.19 15.75
C PRO A 244 -15.85 -12.37 16.73
N ASP A 245 -16.73 -13.33 16.42
CA ASP A 245 -17.12 -14.39 17.36
C ASP A 245 -16.06 -15.49 17.50
N ARG A 246 -15.10 -15.57 16.56
CA ARG A 246 -13.89 -16.40 16.67
C ARG A 246 -12.66 -15.67 16.13
N PRO A 247 -11.48 -15.89 16.73
CA PRO A 247 -10.25 -15.30 16.23
C PRO A 247 -9.74 -16.03 14.98
N VAL A 248 -8.95 -15.32 14.17
CA VAL A 248 -8.30 -15.86 12.96
C VAL A 248 -6.80 -15.67 13.07
N ALA A 249 -6.01 -16.62 12.59
CA ALA A 249 -4.56 -16.49 12.45
C ALA A 249 -4.20 -16.16 11.00
N PHE A 250 -3.14 -15.37 10.79
CA PHE A 250 -2.69 -14.96 9.46
C PHE A 250 -1.22 -15.31 9.24
N ALA A 251 -0.92 -16.04 8.16
CA ALA A 251 0.44 -16.25 7.67
C ALA A 251 0.71 -15.34 6.47
N VAL A 252 1.77 -14.54 6.55
CA VAL A 252 2.03 -13.45 5.61
C VAL A 252 3.46 -13.56 5.06
N PRO A 253 3.62 -13.90 3.76
CA PRO A 253 4.91 -13.75 3.09
C PRO A 253 5.36 -12.28 3.12
N THR A 254 6.49 -12.01 3.78
CA THR A 254 6.85 -10.67 4.21
C THR A 254 8.25 -10.26 3.75
N GLY A 255 8.31 -9.12 3.07
CA GLY A 255 9.53 -8.35 2.81
C GLY A 255 9.58 -7.11 3.71
N ASN A 256 9.13 -5.96 3.20
CA ASN A 256 9.18 -4.65 3.90
C ASN A 256 8.16 -4.47 5.05
N PHE A 257 7.60 -5.55 5.60
CA PHE A 257 6.71 -5.57 6.78
C PHE A 257 5.33 -4.89 6.65
N GLY A 258 5.07 -4.03 5.66
CA GLY A 258 3.82 -3.27 5.55
C GLY A 258 2.53 -4.12 5.55
N ASN A 259 2.54 -5.29 4.88
CA ASN A 259 1.39 -6.19 4.82
C ASN A 259 1.02 -6.72 6.22
N VAL A 260 1.97 -7.37 6.91
CA VAL A 260 1.71 -7.88 8.27
C VAL A 260 1.45 -6.77 9.28
N TYR A 261 2.05 -5.59 9.10
CA TYR A 261 1.76 -4.41 9.91
C TYR A 261 0.32 -3.91 9.74
N ALA A 262 -0.26 -4.00 8.53
CA ALA A 262 -1.68 -3.72 8.33
C ALA A 262 -2.58 -4.74 9.06
N GLY A 263 -2.14 -5.99 9.18
CA GLY A 263 -2.79 -6.99 10.04
C GLY A 263 -2.74 -6.60 11.51
N TYR A 264 -1.57 -6.17 11.99
CA TYR A 264 -1.42 -5.62 13.34
C TYR A 264 -2.35 -4.43 13.56
N ALA A 265 -2.42 -3.49 12.62
CA ALA A 265 -3.35 -2.37 12.67
C ALA A 265 -4.81 -2.85 12.77
N ALA A 266 -5.22 -3.85 11.98
CA ALA A 266 -6.56 -4.43 12.08
C ALA A 266 -6.86 -4.98 13.48
N ARG A 267 -5.88 -5.63 14.12
CA ARG A 267 -5.98 -6.10 15.50
C ARG A 267 -6.12 -4.94 16.49
N GLU A 268 -5.32 -3.89 16.36
CA GLU A 268 -5.43 -2.69 17.21
C GLU A 268 -6.78 -1.95 17.05
N MET A 269 -7.44 -2.14 15.90
CA MET A 269 -8.79 -1.64 15.61
C MET A 269 -9.91 -2.53 16.19
N GLY A 270 -9.58 -3.64 16.85
CA GLY A 270 -10.55 -4.53 17.52
C GLY A 270 -10.83 -5.85 16.80
N LEU A 271 -10.18 -6.13 15.66
CA LEU A 271 -10.33 -7.42 14.99
C LEU A 271 -9.67 -8.55 15.82
N PRO A 272 -10.39 -9.64 16.14
CA PRO A 272 -9.81 -10.73 16.92
C PRO A 272 -8.83 -11.54 16.06
N VAL A 273 -7.53 -11.29 16.25
CA VAL A 273 -6.44 -12.03 15.61
C VAL A 273 -5.68 -12.81 16.66
N SER A 274 -5.58 -14.13 16.49
CA SER A 274 -4.87 -15.00 17.44
C SER A 274 -3.36 -14.98 17.23
N GLN A 275 -2.90 -14.91 15.97
CA GLN A 275 -1.49 -14.99 15.63
C GLN A 275 -1.18 -14.36 14.27
N PHE A 276 0.01 -13.76 14.16
CA PHE A 276 0.66 -13.45 12.88
C PHE A 276 1.88 -14.34 12.70
N VAL A 277 1.98 -15.02 11.55
CA VAL A 277 3.16 -15.77 11.13
C VAL A 277 3.85 -14.96 10.02
N VAL A 278 5.09 -14.52 10.29
CA VAL A 278 5.90 -13.75 9.34
C VAL A 278 6.73 -14.73 8.51
N GLY A 279 6.37 -14.91 7.23
CA GLY A 279 7.09 -15.79 6.32
C GLY A 279 8.22 -15.03 5.60
N SER A 280 9.47 -15.37 5.89
CA SER A 280 10.64 -14.85 5.16
C SER A 280 11.21 -15.88 4.19
N ASN A 281 11.89 -15.41 3.14
CA ASN A 281 12.70 -16.28 2.27
C ASN A 281 14.15 -16.33 2.77
N ARG A 282 15.13 -16.63 1.91
CA ARG A 282 16.57 -16.61 2.28
C ARG A 282 17.02 -15.26 2.87
N ASN A 283 16.34 -14.17 2.52
CA ASN A 283 16.45 -12.88 3.21
C ASN A 283 15.64 -12.93 4.51
N ASP A 284 16.27 -13.42 5.59
CA ASP A 284 15.61 -13.83 6.83
C ASP A 284 15.79 -12.85 8.00
N ILE A 285 16.13 -11.58 7.73
CA ILE A 285 16.41 -10.56 8.77
C ILE A 285 15.28 -10.44 9.79
N LEU A 286 14.02 -10.57 9.36
CA LEU A 286 12.84 -10.52 10.23
C LEU A 286 12.70 -11.78 11.08
N THR A 287 12.96 -12.96 10.52
CA THR A 287 12.97 -14.22 11.28
C THR A 287 14.00 -14.15 12.39
N ARG A 288 15.25 -13.79 12.07
CA ARG A 288 16.33 -13.64 13.05
C ARG A 288 16.00 -12.59 14.12
N PHE A 289 15.43 -11.45 13.71
CA PHE A 289 15.00 -10.42 14.66
C PHE A 289 13.91 -10.94 15.62
N ILE A 290 12.92 -11.69 15.13
CA ILE A 290 11.86 -12.25 15.98
C ILE A 290 12.40 -13.32 16.94
N GLU A 291 13.33 -14.15 16.48
CA GLU A 291 13.91 -15.23 17.29
C GLU A 291 14.92 -14.75 18.33
N THR A 292 15.72 -13.72 17.99
CA THR A 292 16.92 -13.34 18.76
C THR A 292 16.93 -11.89 19.23
N GLY A 293 16.07 -11.03 18.69
CA GLY A 293 16.11 -9.58 18.90
C GLY A 293 17.16 -8.83 18.07
N ALA A 294 18.00 -9.53 17.30
CA ALA A 294 19.08 -8.91 16.51
C ALA A 294 18.61 -8.53 15.10
N MET A 295 18.67 -7.24 14.76
CA MET A 295 18.37 -6.72 13.42
C MET A 295 19.68 -6.44 12.65
N GLU A 296 20.23 -7.46 12.02
CA GLU A 296 21.54 -7.40 11.34
C GLU A 296 21.44 -7.75 9.85
N THR A 297 22.07 -6.95 9.01
CA THR A 297 22.25 -7.27 7.59
C THR A 297 23.30 -8.37 7.42
N ARG A 298 23.03 -9.32 6.50
CA ARG A 298 23.96 -10.36 6.07
C ARG A 298 23.90 -10.44 4.55
N GLY A 299 25.00 -10.84 3.91
CA GLY A 299 24.98 -11.18 2.48
C GLY A 299 24.04 -12.36 2.23
N VAL A 300 23.41 -12.38 1.06
CA VAL A 300 22.35 -13.34 0.67
C VAL A 300 22.85 -14.20 -0.48
#